data_AF-A0A353N4H0-F1
#
_entry.id   AF-A0A353N4H0-F1
#
_cell.length_a   1.000
_cell.length_b   1.000
_cell.length_c   1.000
_cell.angle_alpha   90.00
_cell.angle_beta   90.00
_cell.angle_gamma   90.00
#
_symmetry.space_group_name_H-M   'P 1'
#
loop_
_entity.id
_entity.type
_entity.pdbx_description
1 polymer ?
#
loop_
_entity_poly.entity_id
_entity_poly.type
_entity_poly.pdbx_seq_one_letter_code
_entity_poly.pdbx_strand_id
1 'polypeptide(L)'
;KEEENDLIFLGLVGMIDPLRPEVKAAISSCRRAGIRTIMITGDFPGTAKAIGRELGLLHADGLLLTGAELECLSQEELNKVIGKVDIFARVNPYHKLAVVKALKQRGEVVAMTGDGVND
;
A
#
# COMPACT_ATOMS: atom_id res chain seq x y z
N LYS A 1 -23.69 -3.64 22.03
CA LYS A 1 -22.31 -3.10 22.18
C LYS A 1 -21.72 -3.41 23.58
N GLU A 2 -22.36 -4.27 24.38
CA GLU A 2 -22.00 -4.53 25.80
C GLU A 2 -21.62 -6.00 26.08
N GLU A 3 -21.49 -6.86 25.08
CA GLU A 3 -21.34 -8.31 25.27
C GLU A 3 -19.89 -8.80 25.45
N GLU A 4 -18.89 -7.91 25.33
CA GLU A 4 -17.45 -8.24 25.42
C GLU A 4 -16.73 -7.43 26.52
N ASN A 5 -17.26 -7.47 27.75
CA ASN A 5 -16.64 -6.84 28.93
C ASN A 5 -16.16 -7.91 29.93
N ASP A 6 -15.20 -7.56 30.81
CA ASP A 6 -14.66 -8.43 31.88
C ASP A 6 -14.06 -9.79 31.42
N LEU A 7 -13.49 -9.82 30.21
CA LEU A 7 -12.82 -11.01 29.67
C LEU A 7 -11.47 -11.27 30.35
N ILE A 8 -11.10 -12.55 30.48
CA ILE A 8 -9.77 -12.99 30.94
C ILE A 8 -8.88 -13.22 29.72
N PHE A 9 -7.75 -12.50 29.63
CA PHE A 9 -6.77 -12.74 28.60
C PHE A 9 -6.11 -14.12 28.76
N LEU A 10 -6.28 -15.00 27.77
CA LEU A 10 -5.67 -16.34 27.77
C LEU A 10 -4.35 -16.41 27.00
N GLY A 11 -4.19 -15.62 25.93
CA GLY A 11 -3.01 -15.65 25.07
C GLY A 11 -3.22 -14.97 23.72
N LEU A 12 -2.16 -14.94 22.90
CA LEU A 12 -2.15 -14.36 21.56
C LEU A 12 -1.60 -15.36 20.55
N VAL A 13 -2.20 -15.43 19.37
CA VAL A 13 -1.70 -16.20 18.22
C VAL A 13 -1.44 -15.23 17.07
N GLY A 14 -0.26 -15.33 16.44
CA GLY A 14 0.10 -14.56 15.26
C GLY A 14 0.08 -15.45 14.02
N MET A 15 -0.51 -14.97 12.94
CA MET A 15 -0.56 -15.65 11.64
C MET A 15 -0.05 -14.68 10.58
N ILE A 16 0.54 -15.21 9.52
CA ILE A 16 1.04 -14.43 8.38
C ILE A 16 0.48 -15.03 7.09
N ASP A 17 0.08 -14.16 6.17
CA ASP A 17 -0.11 -14.54 4.77
C ASP A 17 1.23 -14.40 4.05
N PRO A 18 1.89 -15.52 3.69
CA PRO A 18 3.25 -15.47 3.17
C PRO A 18 3.30 -14.86 1.77
N LEU A 19 4.36 -14.10 1.51
CA LEU A 19 4.65 -13.59 0.18
C LEU A 19 4.83 -14.73 -0.83
N ARG A 20 4.28 -14.54 -2.03
CA ARG A 20 4.57 -15.46 -3.15
C ARG A 20 6.05 -15.39 -3.50
N PRO A 21 6.75 -16.54 -3.67
CA PRO A 21 8.21 -16.58 -3.89
C PRO A 21 8.70 -15.72 -5.08
N GLU A 22 7.88 -15.61 -6.12
CA GLU A 22 8.19 -14.91 -7.37
C GLU A 22 8.12 -13.38 -7.26
N VAL A 23 7.41 -12.82 -6.27
CA VAL A 23 7.10 -11.38 -6.21
C VAL A 23 8.37 -10.52 -6.11
N LYS A 24 9.34 -10.96 -5.32
CA LYS A 24 10.60 -10.24 -5.15
C LYS A 24 11.40 -10.15 -6.46
N ALA A 25 11.41 -11.25 -7.23
CA ALA A 25 12.08 -11.30 -8.53
C ALA A 25 11.34 -10.43 -9.57
N ALA A 26 10.01 -10.40 -9.55
CA ALA A 26 9.20 -9.57 -10.42
C ALA A 26 9.45 -8.07 -10.15
N ILE A 27 9.38 -7.63 -8.89
CA ILE A 27 9.67 -6.24 -8.49
C ILE A 27 11.08 -5.81 -8.91
N SER A 28 12.07 -6.68 -8.69
CA SER A 28 13.45 -6.41 -9.11
C SER A 28 13.57 -6.23 -10.63
N SER A 29 12.86 -7.05 -11.41
CA SER A 29 12.83 -6.96 -12.87
C SER A 29 12.16 -5.67 -13.35
N CYS A 30 11.02 -5.29 -12.76
CA CYS A 30 10.38 -3.99 -13.01
C CYS A 30 11.34 -2.84 -12.75
N ARG A 31 12.01 -2.85 -11.59
CA ARG A 31 12.98 -1.81 -11.23
C ARG A 31 14.13 -1.70 -12.23
N ARG A 32 14.69 -2.83 -12.69
CA ARG A 32 15.76 -2.84 -13.72
C ARG A 32 15.30 -2.31 -15.07
N ALA A 33 14.01 -2.47 -15.39
CA ALA A 33 13.39 -1.91 -16.59
C ALA A 33 13.00 -0.43 -16.45
N GLY A 34 13.28 0.21 -15.31
CA GLY A 34 12.86 1.59 -15.03
C GLY A 34 11.38 1.74 -14.69
N ILE A 35 10.69 0.64 -14.38
CA ILE A 35 9.28 0.63 -13.98
C ILE A 35 9.19 0.76 -12.47
N ARG A 36 8.52 1.81 -12.00
CA ARG A 36 8.23 2.02 -10.58
C ARG A 36 7.12 1.07 -10.13
N THR A 37 7.30 0.42 -8.99
CA THR A 37 6.28 -0.44 -8.36
C THR A 37 5.82 0.20 -7.05
N ILE A 38 4.50 0.25 -6.85
CA ILE A 38 3.86 0.86 -5.68
C ILE A 38 2.94 -0.21 -5.06
N MET A 39 2.98 -0.35 -3.73
CA MET A 39 2.05 -1.23 -3.00
C MET A 39 0.80 -0.45 -2.61
N ILE A 40 -0.38 -1.04 -2.83
CA ILE A 40 -1.66 -0.51 -2.34
C ILE A 40 -2.38 -1.64 -1.61
N THR A 41 -2.62 -1.50 -0.31
CA THR A 41 -3.21 -2.56 0.54
C THR A 41 -4.26 -2.02 1.52
N GLY A 42 -5.24 -2.86 1.87
CA GLY A 42 -6.19 -2.63 2.96
C GLY A 42 -5.60 -2.90 4.36
N ASP A 43 -4.39 -3.46 4.44
CA ASP A 43 -3.73 -3.80 5.70
C ASP A 43 -3.38 -2.59 6.55
N PHE A 44 -3.08 -2.86 7.82
CA PHE A 44 -2.57 -1.86 8.73
C PHE A 44 -1.17 -1.35 8.30
N PRO A 45 -0.85 -0.07 8.60
CA PRO A 45 0.40 0.56 8.15
C PRO A 45 1.65 -0.18 8.63
N GLY A 46 1.62 -0.75 9.83
CA GLY A 46 2.72 -1.54 10.38
C GLY A 46 3.02 -2.79 9.55
N THR A 47 1.98 -3.53 9.18
CA THR A 47 2.08 -4.72 8.32
C THR A 47 2.55 -4.35 6.92
N ALA A 48 1.92 -3.36 6.30
CA ALA A 48 2.31 -2.90 4.96
C ALA A 48 3.78 -2.44 4.91
N LYS A 49 4.24 -1.73 5.94
CA LYS A 49 5.64 -1.30 6.08
C LYS A 49 6.61 -2.48 6.20
N ALA A 50 6.24 -3.51 6.97
CA ALA A 50 7.07 -4.70 7.13
C ALA A 50 7.21 -5.44 5.80
N ILE A 51 6.09 -5.72 5.13
CA ILE A 51 6.06 -6.41 3.83
C ILE A 51 6.80 -5.58 2.77
N GLY A 52 6.55 -4.27 2.71
CA GLY A 52 7.20 -3.38 1.75
C GLY A 52 8.72 -3.32 1.90
N ARG A 53 9.25 -3.44 3.13
CA ARG A 53 10.70 -3.56 3.37
C ARG A 53 11.25 -4.91 2.91
N GLU A 54 10.55 -6.00 3.21
CA GLU A 54 10.94 -7.35 2.83
C GLU A 54 11.03 -7.53 1.29
N LEU A 55 10.09 -6.92 0.57
CA LEU A 55 10.03 -6.86 -0.88
C LEU A 55 11.00 -5.84 -1.50
N GLY A 56 11.59 -4.93 -0.71
CA GLY A 56 12.46 -3.87 -1.19
C GLY A 56 11.72 -2.76 -1.96
N LEU A 57 10.43 -2.58 -1.69
CA LEU A 57 9.58 -1.52 -2.23
C LEU A 57 9.72 -0.20 -1.46
N LEU A 58 9.86 -0.26 -0.14
CA LEU A 58 9.98 0.95 0.67
C LEU A 58 11.44 1.44 0.66
N HIS A 59 11.69 2.52 -0.06
CA HIS A 59 13.01 3.15 -0.11
C HIS A 59 13.31 3.97 1.16
N ALA A 60 14.58 4.35 1.36
CA ALA A 60 14.99 5.12 2.55
C ALA A 60 14.23 6.46 2.68
N ASP A 61 14.00 7.13 1.53
CA ASP A 61 13.25 8.38 1.42
C ASP A 61 11.79 8.16 0.97
N GLY A 62 11.37 6.89 0.92
CA GLY A 62 10.04 6.47 0.49
C GLY A 62 8.97 6.79 1.54
N LEU A 63 7.83 7.30 1.09
CA LEU A 63 6.70 7.60 1.95
C LEU A 63 5.71 6.44 1.99
N LEU A 64 5.11 6.25 3.16
CA LEU A 64 3.91 5.45 3.35
C LEU A 64 2.79 6.40 3.72
N LEU A 65 1.66 6.32 3.01
CA LEU A 65 0.44 7.04 3.36
C LEU A 65 -0.70 6.07 3.68
N THR A 66 -1.54 6.46 4.62
CA THR A 66 -2.77 5.75 4.93
C THR A 66 -3.95 6.32 4.12
N GLY A 67 -5.02 5.54 3.98
CA GLY A 67 -6.27 6.04 3.38
C GLY A 67 -6.80 7.31 4.06
N ALA A 68 -6.70 7.39 5.39
CA ALA A 68 -7.11 8.58 6.14
C ALA A 68 -6.24 9.80 5.84
N GLU A 69 -4.91 9.62 5.74
CA GLU A 69 -4.01 10.70 5.32
C GLU A 69 -4.27 11.13 3.87
N LEU A 70 -4.64 10.18 2.98
CA LEU A 70 -5.04 10.50 1.61
C LEU A 70 -6.28 11.39 1.54
N GLU A 71 -7.26 11.14 2.40
CA GLU A 71 -8.50 11.93 2.45
C GLU A 71 -8.25 13.36 2.94
N CYS A 72 -7.20 13.58 3.71
CA CYS A 72 -6.78 14.91 4.14
C CYS A 72 -6.02 15.70 3.06
N LEU A 73 -5.56 15.05 1.99
CA LEU A 73 -4.83 15.71 0.91
C LEU A 73 -5.79 16.16 -0.19
N SER A 74 -5.66 17.42 -0.60
CA SER A 74 -6.24 17.86 -1.86
C SER A 74 -5.58 17.16 -3.04
N GLN A 75 -6.24 17.16 -4.20
CA GLN A 75 -5.68 16.58 -5.42
C GLN A 75 -4.33 17.21 -5.81
N GLU A 76 -4.17 18.52 -5.59
CA GLU A 76 -2.91 19.23 -5.86
C GLU A 76 -1.78 18.80 -4.93
N GLU A 77 -2.07 18.61 -3.64
CA GLU A 77 -1.09 18.13 -2.67
C GLU A 77 -0.71 16.68 -2.95
N LEU A 78 -1.71 15.84 -3.24
CA LEU A 78 -1.47 14.45 -3.65
C LEU A 78 -0.56 14.41 -4.88
N ASN A 79 -0.85 15.20 -5.92
CA ASN A 79 -0.03 15.27 -7.12
C ASN A 79 1.42 15.68 -6.85
N LYS A 80 1.70 16.48 -5.81
CA LYS A 80 3.07 16.88 -5.41
C LYS A 80 3.81 15.74 -4.71
N VAL A 81 3.13 14.95 -3.87
CA VAL A 81 3.80 13.93 -3.03
C VAL A 81 3.78 12.53 -3.64
N ILE A 82 2.83 12.20 -4.53
CA ILE A 82 2.59 10.86 -5.08
C ILE A 82 3.85 10.22 -5.71
N GLY A 83 4.74 11.04 -6.26
CA GLY A 83 6.03 10.60 -6.83
C GLY A 83 7.00 10.01 -5.81
N LYS A 84 6.77 10.24 -4.51
CA LYS A 84 7.59 9.74 -3.39
C LYS A 84 6.90 8.66 -2.56
N VAL A 85 5.63 8.37 -2.81
CA VAL A 85 4.85 7.41 -2.01
C VAL A 85 5.01 6.01 -2.59
N ASP A 86 5.61 5.11 -1.83
CA ASP A 86 5.87 3.73 -2.27
C ASP A 86 4.78 2.76 -1.78
N ILE A 87 4.07 3.13 -0.70
CA ILE A 87 3.07 2.28 -0.06
C ILE A 87 1.83 3.11 0.33
N PHE A 88 0.66 2.61 -0.03
CA PHE A 88 -0.63 3.07 0.47
C PHE A 88 -1.26 1.96 1.33
N ALA A 89 -1.57 2.26 2.59
CA ALA A 89 -2.12 1.32 3.56
C ALA A 89 -3.53 1.73 4.02
N ARG A 90 -4.33 0.80 4.56
CA ARG A 90 -5.73 1.04 4.98
C ARG A 90 -6.57 1.74 3.90
N VAL A 91 -6.37 1.35 2.64
CA VAL A 91 -7.07 1.97 1.50
C VAL A 91 -8.40 1.30 1.18
N ASN A 92 -9.31 2.07 0.59
CA ASN A 92 -10.56 1.60 0.02
C ASN A 92 -10.55 1.71 -1.53
N PRO A 93 -11.58 1.23 -2.25
CA PRO A 93 -11.65 1.35 -3.72
C PRO A 93 -11.53 2.78 -4.25
N TYR A 94 -12.08 3.77 -3.54
CA TYR A 94 -12.00 5.18 -3.96
C TYR A 94 -10.57 5.72 -3.88
N HIS A 95 -9.80 5.34 -2.86
CA HIS A 95 -8.39 5.72 -2.73
C HIS A 95 -7.54 5.15 -3.87
N LYS A 96 -7.79 3.90 -4.29
CA LYS A 96 -7.11 3.27 -5.44
C LYS A 96 -7.31 4.11 -6.70
N LEU A 97 -8.55 4.51 -6.97
CA LEU A 97 -8.88 5.38 -8.10
C LEU A 97 -8.20 6.75 -8.00
N ALA A 98 -8.14 7.35 -6.81
CA ALA A 98 -7.47 8.62 -6.59
C ALA A 98 -5.96 8.55 -6.89
N VAL A 99 -5.29 7.48 -6.43
CA VAL A 99 -3.86 7.21 -6.71
C VAL A 99 -3.62 7.06 -8.21
N VAL A 100 -4.41 6.23 -8.90
CA VAL A 100 -4.28 6.02 -10.35
C VAL A 100 -4.51 7.32 -11.12
N LYS A 101 -5.51 8.13 -10.73
CA LYS A 101 -5.77 9.44 -11.34
C LYS A 101 -4.60 10.40 -11.14
N ALA A 102 -4.05 10.48 -9.93
CA ALA A 102 -2.92 11.36 -9.61
C ALA A 102 -1.67 11.00 -10.45
N LEU A 103 -1.36 9.70 -10.57
CA LEU A 103 -0.24 9.22 -11.39
C LEU A 103 -0.47 9.51 -12.89
N LYS A 104 -1.68 9.25 -13.42
CA LYS A 104 -2.01 9.57 -14.82
C LYS A 104 -1.96 11.07 -15.13
N GLN A 105 -2.38 11.93 -14.19
CA GLN A 105 -2.29 13.39 -14.34
C GLN A 105 -0.84 13.90 -14.44
N ARG A 106 0.13 13.13 -13.91
CA ARG A 106 1.56 13.40 -14.06
C ARG A 106 2.14 12.88 -15.39
N GLY A 107 1.31 12.29 -16.25
CA GLY A 107 1.71 11.71 -17.52
C GLY A 107 2.26 10.28 -17.42
N GLU A 108 2.11 9.62 -16.27
CA GLU A 108 2.59 8.24 -16.08
C GLU A 108 1.62 7.23 -16.73
N VAL A 109 2.17 6.21 -17.39
CA VAL A 109 1.39 5.04 -17.85
C VAL A 109 1.30 4.06 -16.68
N VAL A 110 0.07 3.82 -16.21
CA VAL A 110 -0.18 3.06 -14.98
C VAL A 110 -0.84 1.72 -15.31
N ALA A 111 -0.26 0.64 -14.83
CA ALA A 111 -0.89 -0.67 -14.73
C ALA A 111 -1.21 -0.96 -13.26
N MET A 112 -2.40 -1.51 -13.00
CA MET A 112 -2.85 -1.91 -11.66
C MET A 112 -3.13 -3.41 -11.68
N THR A 113 -2.66 -4.10 -10.64
CA THR A 113 -2.84 -5.54 -10.47
C THR A 113 -3.38 -5.80 -9.07
N GLY A 114 -4.37 -6.65 -8.95
CA GLY A 114 -4.94 -7.09 -7.68
C GLY A 114 -5.84 -8.29 -7.87
N ASP A 115 -6.17 -8.96 -6.77
CA ASP A 115 -6.93 -10.21 -6.73
C ASP A 115 -8.33 -10.03 -6.12
N GLY A 116 -8.67 -8.83 -5.65
CA GLY A 116 -9.95 -8.53 -5.05
C GLY A 116 -11.00 -8.03 -6.04
N VAL A 117 -12.28 -8.22 -5.71
CA VAL A 117 -13.43 -7.55 -6.39
C VAL A 117 -13.37 -6.02 -6.26
N ASN A 118 -12.47 -5.53 -5.40
CA ASN A 118 -12.25 -4.14 -5.03
C ASN A 118 -11.04 -3.51 -5.75
N ASP A 119 -10.44 -4.19 -6.73
CA ASP A 119 -9.30 -3.72 -7.54
C ASP A 119 -9.72 -3.19 -8.92
#